data_AF-A0A3M2GH67-F1
#
_entry.id   AF-A0A3M2GH67-F1
#
_cell.length_a   1.000
_cell.length_b   1.000
_cell.length_c   1.000
_cell.angle_alpha   90.00
_cell.angle_beta   90.00
_cell.angle_gamma   90.00
#
_symmetry.space_group_name_H-M   'P 1'
#
loop_
_entity.id
_entity.type
_entity.pdbx_description
1 polymer ?
#
loop_
_entity_poly.entity_id
_entity_poly.type
_entity_poly.pdbx_seq_one_letter_code
_entity_poly.pdbx_strand_id
1 'polypeptide(L)'
;MIHRLHRSGTGEDTHMARHRRTVLGRRQFLRRGAALGLAAGGGAVAGGSLLNSALAGSPGAVTPAAGPLSVAADYRTIPSVRLMGTDGWASFPGRRHAVEPVLMFGFRSVDDLDLAPDGELDASIGDLILAYKGKVHHTAPIITAVEGIEMAIVLTNLGFFSRPDLDDSHTLHWHGYRNATSIFDGVPEPSIAVPVGRDMPYFYHLKDPSQPGQSKGSAGTYMYHCHFEDVEHVQMGMTGLVYVEPHDAWQWDPVTGLPVARIAKVAYNGTVIDSSYDREYALLFNEIDTRPHDLLRDIQNFVWSDYDPNYWTINGRSYPDTVVPQIVPPGQVTDAAGNTYYAETLTMVDADADPTATPDQAAEWEMRWQNNSALIQGVEGERVLLRIASLGYDIHSLEIPGIDMHVIAHDASLLVGASGTNDLTYMAHRLDLGPGEGRDVIVTLPPFDPARAEPDPFNARTGKNRRINRYLLKARNNDRLSNAGTTWGDGPSYAAAAANFGGMVTEIWVYEAAPPAGVDGLPPQTTINENFPTLVLPANHI
;
A
#
# COMPACT_ATOMS: atom_id res chain seq x y z
N MET A 1 -5.33 -19.18 61.11
CA MET A 1 -6.36 -19.52 62.11
C MET A 1 -7.67 -19.71 61.36
N ILE A 2 -8.25 -20.90 61.48
CA ILE A 2 -9.36 -21.43 60.70
C ILE A 2 -10.66 -20.69 61.05
N HIS A 3 -11.51 -20.37 60.06
CA HIS A 3 -12.95 -20.56 60.23
C HIS A 3 -13.68 -20.74 58.89
N ARG A 4 -14.03 -22.00 58.64
CA ARG A 4 -15.01 -22.45 57.64
C ARG A 4 -16.36 -22.50 58.37
N LEU A 5 -17.39 -21.88 57.81
CA LEU A 5 -18.78 -22.05 58.24
C LEU A 5 -19.56 -22.72 57.11
N HIS A 6 -20.14 -23.87 57.43
CA HIS A 6 -21.08 -24.61 56.61
C HIS A 6 -22.47 -24.40 57.20
N ARG A 7 -23.47 -24.11 56.36
CA ARG A 7 -24.89 -24.25 56.72
C ARG A 7 -25.62 -25.03 55.63
N SER A 8 -26.25 -26.10 56.09
CA SER A 8 -27.08 -27.08 55.40
C SER A 8 -28.51 -26.60 55.16
N GLY A 9 -29.10 -27.05 54.03
CA GLY A 9 -30.51 -27.44 53.82
C GLY A 9 -31.61 -26.36 54.01
N THR A 10 -32.72 -26.33 53.30
CA THR A 10 -33.51 -27.34 52.57
C THR A 10 -34.58 -26.60 51.75
N GLY A 11 -35.04 -27.14 50.62
CA GLY A 11 -36.28 -26.68 49.97
C GLY A 11 -36.35 -26.87 48.45
N GLU A 12 -36.84 -28.04 48.05
CA GLU A 12 -37.38 -28.45 46.73
C GLU A 12 -38.44 -27.42 46.22
N ASP A 13 -38.72 -27.19 44.92
CA ASP A 13 -38.90 -28.14 43.82
C ASP A 13 -38.93 -27.46 42.41
N THR A 14 -38.41 -28.22 41.43
CA THR A 14 -38.77 -28.33 39.99
C THR A 14 -38.89 -27.11 39.04
N HIS A 15 -38.03 -27.04 37.99
CA HIS A 15 -38.29 -27.60 36.64
C HIS A 15 -37.19 -27.23 35.60
N MET A 16 -37.00 -28.14 34.64
CA MET A 16 -36.40 -27.99 33.29
C MET A 16 -34.95 -28.46 33.02
N ALA A 17 -34.89 -29.70 32.52
CA ALA A 17 -34.13 -30.21 31.38
C ALA A 17 -32.65 -29.81 31.21
N ARG A 18 -31.72 -30.71 31.61
CA ARG A 18 -30.35 -30.76 31.09
C ARG A 18 -30.25 -31.72 29.91
N HIS A 19 -29.93 -31.21 28.72
CA HIS A 19 -29.35 -32.01 27.64
C HIS A 19 -27.84 -31.81 27.59
N ARG A 20 -27.09 -32.89 27.87
CA ARG A 20 -25.65 -33.01 27.60
C ARG A 20 -25.43 -32.93 26.09
N ARG A 21 -24.55 -32.04 25.62
CA ARG A 21 -23.91 -32.14 24.30
C ARG A 21 -22.50 -32.69 24.46
N THR A 22 -22.30 -33.87 23.90
CA THR A 22 -21.03 -34.60 23.77
C THR A 22 -20.18 -33.95 22.68
N VAL A 23 -18.91 -33.69 23.02
CA VAL A 23 -17.85 -33.23 22.11
C VAL A 23 -17.44 -34.41 21.22
N LEU A 24 -17.47 -34.24 19.90
CA LEU A 24 -17.02 -35.24 18.91
C LEU A 24 -15.61 -34.88 18.41
N GLY A 25 -14.69 -35.84 18.51
CA GLY A 25 -13.27 -35.69 18.18
C GLY A 25 -12.94 -35.88 16.70
N ARG A 26 -11.86 -35.20 16.29
CA ARG A 26 -11.29 -35.00 14.94
C ARG A 26 -10.93 -36.24 14.11
N ARG A 27 -11.26 -37.48 14.54
CA ARG A 27 -10.87 -38.73 13.85
C ARG A 27 -12.03 -39.56 13.27
N GLN A 28 -13.27 -39.05 13.30
CA GLN A 28 -14.43 -39.72 12.71
C GLN A 28 -15.02 -39.04 11.46
N PHE A 29 -14.43 -37.94 10.99
CA PHE A 29 -14.94 -37.18 9.83
C PHE A 29 -14.40 -37.67 8.46
N LEU A 30 -13.31 -38.44 8.45
CA LEU A 30 -12.60 -38.85 7.21
C LEU A 30 -12.96 -40.24 6.67
N ARG A 31 -14.09 -40.83 7.07
CA ARG A 31 -14.50 -42.17 6.60
C ARG A 31 -15.91 -42.28 6.00
N ARG A 32 -16.56 -41.15 5.66
CA ARG A 32 -17.94 -41.17 5.11
C ARG A 32 -18.17 -40.37 3.81
N GLY A 33 -17.11 -39.91 3.13
CA GLY A 33 -17.24 -39.14 1.88
C GLY A 33 -16.95 -39.88 0.57
N ALA A 34 -16.53 -41.16 0.61
CA ALA A 34 -16.14 -41.91 -0.58
C ALA A 34 -16.99 -43.19 -0.72
N ALA A 35 -18.22 -43.06 -1.25
CA ALA A 35 -18.97 -44.13 -1.93
C ALA A 35 -20.40 -43.64 -2.24
N LEU A 36 -20.68 -43.28 -3.51
CA LEU A 36 -22.00 -43.27 -4.20
C LEU A 36 -21.85 -42.37 -5.45
N GLY A 37 -21.92 -42.81 -6.70
CA GLY A 37 -22.20 -44.13 -7.23
C GLY A 37 -21.93 -44.18 -8.75
N LEU A 38 -21.56 -45.38 -9.20
CA LEU A 38 -21.57 -45.82 -10.59
C LEU A 38 -22.24 -47.19 -10.57
N ALA A 39 -23.45 -47.31 -11.14
CA ALA A 39 -23.99 -48.58 -11.65
C ALA A 39 -25.30 -48.38 -12.43
N ALA A 40 -25.21 -48.47 -13.76
CA ALA A 40 -26.12 -49.17 -14.65
C ALA A 40 -25.38 -49.24 -16.01
N GLY A 41 -24.54 -50.24 -16.26
CA GLY A 41 -24.91 -51.56 -16.77
C GLY A 41 -24.77 -51.53 -18.31
N GLY A 42 -24.09 -52.41 -19.03
CA GLY A 42 -23.35 -53.65 -18.79
C GLY A 42 -23.02 -54.23 -20.18
N GLY A 43 -22.07 -55.16 -20.27
CA GLY A 43 -21.89 -56.02 -21.46
C GLY A 43 -20.57 -55.86 -22.20
N ALA A 44 -19.80 -56.94 -22.21
CA ALA A 44 -18.42 -57.04 -22.63
C ALA A 44 -18.22 -57.45 -24.11
N VAL A 45 -16.96 -57.35 -24.54
CA VAL A 45 -16.18 -58.29 -25.38
C VAL A 45 -15.62 -57.70 -26.70
N ALA A 46 -14.28 -57.58 -26.68
CA ALA A 46 -13.27 -57.79 -27.73
C ALA A 46 -13.44 -57.25 -29.16
N GLY A 47 -12.44 -56.45 -29.56
CA GLY A 47 -11.52 -56.86 -30.63
C GLY A 47 -11.92 -56.56 -32.08
N GLY A 48 -11.13 -55.69 -32.72
CA GLY A 48 -10.66 -55.92 -34.09
C GLY A 48 -11.50 -55.40 -35.24
N SER A 49 -10.92 -54.38 -35.90
CA SER A 49 -10.88 -54.21 -37.36
C SER A 49 -12.17 -54.01 -38.17
N LEU A 50 -12.22 -52.82 -38.79
CA LEU A 50 -12.48 -52.59 -40.22
C LEU A 50 -13.86 -53.00 -40.77
N LEU A 51 -14.68 -52.01 -41.14
CA LEU A 51 -14.95 -51.66 -42.56
C LEU A 51 -16.09 -50.64 -42.69
N ASN A 52 -15.75 -49.56 -43.39
CA ASN A 52 -16.61 -48.70 -44.21
C ASN A 52 -17.99 -49.27 -44.56
N SER A 53 -19.04 -48.48 -44.38
CA SER A 53 -19.74 -47.83 -45.52
C SER A 53 -20.96 -47.03 -45.06
N ALA A 54 -20.85 -45.69 -45.11
CA ALA A 54 -21.91 -44.77 -45.52
C ALA A 54 -21.35 -43.32 -45.52
N LEU A 55 -20.51 -43.03 -46.50
CA LEU A 55 -20.23 -41.67 -46.95
C LEU A 55 -21.33 -41.28 -47.95
N ALA A 56 -22.11 -40.23 -47.66
CA ALA A 56 -22.58 -39.23 -48.62
C ALA A 56 -23.56 -38.28 -47.92
N GLY A 57 -23.02 -37.27 -47.24
CA GLY A 57 -23.78 -36.18 -46.64
C GLY A 57 -22.80 -35.22 -45.97
N SER A 58 -22.44 -34.16 -46.68
CA SER A 58 -21.42 -33.17 -46.31
C SER A 58 -21.55 -32.70 -44.86
N PRO A 59 -20.47 -32.66 -44.06
CA PRO A 59 -20.54 -32.02 -42.75
C PRO A 59 -20.59 -30.50 -42.97
N GLY A 60 -21.73 -29.90 -42.67
CA GLY A 60 -21.75 -28.49 -42.30
C GLY A 60 -20.86 -28.34 -41.07
N ALA A 61 -19.71 -27.72 -41.25
CA ALA A 61 -18.80 -27.40 -40.17
C ALA A 61 -19.54 -26.49 -39.19
N VAL A 62 -19.85 -27.02 -38.00
CA VAL A 62 -20.04 -26.17 -36.83
C VAL A 62 -18.64 -25.65 -36.51
N THR A 63 -18.32 -24.47 -37.05
CA THR A 63 -17.18 -23.69 -36.60
C THR A 63 -17.38 -23.42 -35.11
N PRO A 64 -16.44 -23.80 -34.22
CA PRO A 64 -16.39 -23.13 -32.94
C PRO A 64 -16.19 -21.65 -33.27
N ALA A 65 -17.03 -20.77 -32.72
CA ALA A 65 -16.70 -19.36 -32.68
C ALA A 65 -15.49 -19.21 -31.76
N ALA A 66 -14.31 -19.53 -32.28
CA ALA A 66 -13.06 -18.92 -31.86
C ALA A 66 -13.22 -17.44 -32.22
N GLY A 67 -13.83 -16.67 -31.32
CA GLY A 67 -13.46 -15.28 -31.22
C GLY A 67 -11.94 -15.25 -31.14
N PRO A 68 -11.26 -14.34 -31.85
CA PRO A 68 -9.81 -14.26 -31.74
C PRO A 68 -9.48 -14.19 -30.25
N LEU A 69 -8.63 -15.09 -29.78
CA LEU A 69 -7.75 -14.74 -28.67
C LEU A 69 -7.10 -13.45 -29.16
N SER A 70 -7.56 -12.33 -28.63
CA SER A 70 -6.96 -11.03 -28.86
C SER A 70 -5.46 -11.24 -28.66
N VAL A 71 -4.68 -10.85 -29.67
CA VAL A 71 -3.22 -10.75 -29.60
C VAL A 71 -2.89 -10.32 -28.17
N ALA A 72 -2.13 -11.14 -27.42
CA ALA A 72 -1.70 -10.74 -26.08
C ALA A 72 -1.18 -9.32 -26.22
N ALA A 73 -1.86 -8.36 -25.59
CA ALA A 73 -1.56 -6.95 -25.79
C ALA A 73 -0.07 -6.80 -25.49
N ASP A 74 0.69 -6.26 -26.45
CA ASP A 74 2.07 -5.89 -26.15
C ASP A 74 1.94 -4.80 -25.08
N TYR A 75 2.43 -5.04 -23.87
CA TYR A 75 2.30 -4.10 -22.76
C TYR A 75 2.89 -2.73 -23.12
N ARG A 76 3.77 -2.66 -24.13
CA ARG A 76 4.30 -1.43 -24.74
C ARG A 76 3.27 -0.58 -25.48
N THR A 77 2.08 -1.11 -25.73
CA THR A 77 1.02 -0.44 -26.50
C THR A 77 -0.14 0.05 -25.62
N ILE A 78 -0.05 -0.20 -24.31
CA ILE A 78 -1.03 0.27 -23.31
C ILE A 78 -0.29 0.98 -22.18
N PRO A 79 -0.99 1.78 -21.35
CA PRO A 79 -0.40 2.33 -20.13
C PRO A 79 0.23 1.22 -19.27
N SER A 80 1.50 1.38 -18.90
CA SER A 80 2.25 0.36 -18.17
C SER A 80 3.17 0.94 -17.12
N VAL A 81 3.29 0.24 -16.00
CA VAL A 81 4.28 0.51 -14.94
C VAL A 81 5.22 -0.69 -14.83
N ARG A 82 6.51 -0.46 -14.60
CA ARG A 82 7.48 -1.53 -14.29
C ARG A 82 7.92 -1.43 -12.83
N LEU A 83 7.68 -2.51 -12.09
CA LEU A 83 8.11 -2.71 -10.71
C LEU A 83 9.26 -3.71 -10.67
N MET A 84 10.17 -3.49 -9.73
CA MET A 84 11.34 -4.31 -9.50
C MET A 84 11.31 -4.86 -8.08
N GLY A 85 11.29 -6.18 -7.92
CA GLY A 85 11.47 -6.86 -6.64
C GLY A 85 12.95 -6.96 -6.29
N THR A 86 13.33 -6.43 -5.12
CA THR A 86 14.69 -6.49 -4.58
C THR A 86 14.66 -6.28 -3.06
N ASP A 87 15.84 -6.17 -2.44
CA ASP A 87 16.02 -5.85 -1.02
C ASP A 87 16.68 -4.49 -0.84
N GLY A 88 16.86 -4.10 0.41
CA GLY A 88 17.58 -2.91 0.82
C GLY A 88 17.31 -2.66 2.29
N TRP A 89 17.31 -1.40 2.70
CA TRP A 89 17.32 -1.05 4.12
C TRP A 89 16.33 0.07 4.42
N ALA A 90 15.63 -0.05 5.54
CA ALA A 90 14.79 1.01 6.10
C ALA A 90 15.37 1.49 7.42
N SER A 91 15.13 2.77 7.71
CA SER A 91 15.50 3.42 8.95
C SER A 91 14.28 3.64 9.84
N PHE A 92 14.51 3.44 11.14
CA PHE A 92 13.52 3.73 12.17
C PHE A 92 14.17 4.50 13.32
N PRO A 93 13.40 5.23 14.14
CA PRO A 93 13.92 5.83 15.36
C PRO A 93 14.61 4.78 16.25
N GLY A 94 15.88 5.03 16.59
CA GLY A 94 16.73 4.08 17.33
C GLY A 94 17.49 3.06 16.45
N ARG A 95 17.10 2.91 15.17
CA ARG A 95 17.67 1.97 14.19
C ARG A 95 17.89 2.67 12.84
N ARG A 96 18.84 3.61 12.86
CA ARG A 96 19.25 4.48 11.74
C ARG A 96 20.24 3.75 10.82
N HIS A 97 20.41 4.20 9.57
CA HIS A 97 21.31 3.55 8.58
C HIS A 97 22.73 3.36 9.08
N ALA A 98 23.25 4.35 9.80
CA ALA A 98 24.62 4.32 10.29
C ALA A 98 24.85 3.46 11.54
N VAL A 99 23.78 3.03 12.22
CA VAL A 99 23.87 2.27 13.47
C VAL A 99 23.46 0.82 13.25
N GLU A 100 22.19 0.60 12.90
CA GLU A 100 21.62 -0.73 12.73
C GLU A 100 20.29 -0.67 11.96
N PRO A 101 20.32 -0.47 10.64
CA PRO A 101 19.10 -0.42 9.84
C PRO A 101 18.38 -1.77 9.82
N VAL A 102 17.13 -1.74 9.38
CA VAL A 102 16.30 -2.94 9.23
C VAL A 102 16.35 -3.39 7.77
N LEU A 103 16.71 -4.65 7.55
CA LEU A 103 16.71 -5.26 6.21
C LEU A 103 15.27 -5.33 5.70
N MET A 104 15.01 -4.87 4.49
CA MET A 104 13.68 -4.88 3.89
C MET A 104 13.71 -5.57 2.53
N PHE A 105 12.62 -6.25 2.19
CA PHE A 105 12.24 -6.58 0.82
C PHE A 105 11.21 -5.57 0.35
N GLY A 106 11.09 -5.39 -0.96
CA GLY A 106 10.08 -4.48 -1.47
C GLY A 106 10.08 -4.38 -2.96
N PHE A 107 9.16 -3.54 -3.44
CA PHE A 107 9.11 -3.16 -4.82
C PHE A 107 9.67 -1.76 -4.97
N ARG A 108 10.33 -1.54 -6.09
CA ARG A 108 10.73 -0.23 -6.56
C ARG A 108 10.19 0.00 -7.96
N SER A 109 9.81 1.22 -8.31
CA SER A 109 9.49 1.55 -9.69
C SER A 109 10.75 2.05 -10.39
N VAL A 110 10.79 1.87 -11.70
CA VAL A 110 11.75 2.58 -12.53
C VAL A 110 11.51 4.12 -12.45
N ASP A 111 10.27 4.52 -12.16
CA ASP A 111 9.77 5.90 -12.17
C ASP A 111 9.60 6.48 -10.76
N ASP A 112 10.60 6.37 -9.89
CA ASP A 112 10.52 7.00 -8.58
C ASP A 112 10.74 8.53 -8.68
N LEU A 113 9.63 9.24 -8.89
CA LEU A 113 9.43 10.69 -9.09
C LEU A 113 9.46 11.12 -10.56
N ASP A 114 8.26 11.29 -11.12
CA ASP A 114 7.96 11.90 -12.42
C ASP A 114 8.66 11.26 -13.63
N LEU A 115 7.96 10.31 -14.26
CA LEU A 115 8.21 9.79 -15.61
C LEU A 115 9.60 9.19 -15.82
N ALA A 116 9.69 7.87 -15.99
CA ALA A 116 10.89 7.28 -16.57
C ALA A 116 11.27 8.08 -17.84
N PRO A 117 12.55 8.45 -18.02
CA PRO A 117 13.02 8.89 -19.31
C PRO A 117 12.61 7.83 -20.35
N ASP A 118 12.05 8.26 -21.47
CA ASP A 118 11.65 7.39 -22.58
C ASP A 118 12.75 6.35 -22.86
N GLY A 119 12.58 5.10 -22.39
CA GLY A 119 13.55 4.02 -22.55
C GLY A 119 13.69 3.03 -21.39
N GLU A 120 13.36 3.40 -20.15
CA GLU A 120 13.63 2.49 -19.01
C GLU A 120 12.57 1.39 -18.79
N LEU A 121 11.33 1.59 -19.27
CA LEU A 121 10.35 0.49 -19.40
C LEU A 121 10.89 -0.64 -20.30
N ASP A 122 11.77 -0.32 -21.25
CA ASP A 122 12.43 -1.25 -22.16
C ASP A 122 13.86 -1.63 -21.73
N ALA A 123 14.34 -1.15 -20.57
CA ALA A 123 15.67 -1.48 -20.07
C ALA A 123 15.87 -3.00 -19.93
N SER A 124 17.09 -3.47 -20.22
CA SER A 124 17.40 -4.87 -20.01
C SER A 124 17.41 -5.18 -18.51
N ILE A 125 17.05 -6.41 -18.13
CA ILE A 125 17.13 -6.84 -16.72
C ILE A 125 18.56 -6.66 -16.16
N GLY A 126 19.58 -6.82 -17.01
CA GLY A 126 20.98 -6.59 -16.62
C GLY A 126 21.24 -5.13 -16.21
N ASP A 127 20.73 -4.17 -16.98
CA ASP A 127 20.84 -2.74 -16.67
C ASP A 127 20.08 -2.40 -15.38
N LEU A 128 18.89 -2.97 -15.19
CA LEU A 128 18.11 -2.79 -13.97
C LEU A 128 18.80 -3.39 -12.74
N ILE A 129 19.44 -4.56 -12.87
CA ILE A 129 20.23 -5.15 -11.79
C ILE A 129 21.39 -4.22 -11.41
N LEU A 130 22.10 -3.67 -12.39
CA LEU A 130 23.21 -2.75 -12.16
C LEU A 130 22.75 -1.45 -11.48
N ALA A 131 21.57 -0.95 -11.85
CA ALA A 131 21.07 0.33 -11.37
C ALA A 131 20.35 0.25 -10.01
N TYR A 132 19.53 -0.79 -9.77
CA TYR A 132 18.52 -0.78 -8.71
C TYR A 132 18.61 -1.92 -7.69
N LYS A 133 19.41 -2.96 -7.93
CA LYS A 133 19.51 -4.09 -7.00
C LYS A 133 20.04 -3.63 -5.63
N GLY A 134 19.36 -4.00 -4.55
CA GLY A 134 19.73 -3.59 -3.18
C GLY A 134 19.22 -2.20 -2.78
N LYS A 135 18.37 -1.58 -3.60
CA LYS A 135 17.88 -0.21 -3.37
C LYS A 135 16.35 -0.16 -3.27
N VAL A 136 15.78 -0.99 -2.42
CA VAL A 136 14.32 -1.04 -2.18
C VAL A 136 13.72 0.32 -1.80
N HIS A 137 12.48 0.53 -2.20
CA HIS A 137 11.62 1.60 -1.68
C HIS A 137 10.57 1.00 -0.74
N HIS A 138 10.47 1.52 0.48
CA HIS A 138 9.54 1.03 1.50
C HIS A 138 8.74 2.18 2.15
N THR A 139 7.43 2.27 2.06
CA THR A 139 6.53 1.38 1.34
C THR A 139 6.77 1.42 -0.17
N ALA A 140 6.32 0.38 -0.86
CA ALA A 140 6.44 0.30 -2.30
C ALA A 140 5.72 1.49 -2.98
N PRO A 141 6.11 1.88 -4.21
CA PRO A 141 5.55 3.03 -4.91
C PRO A 141 4.01 2.99 -4.98
N ILE A 142 3.38 4.16 -4.87
CA ILE A 142 1.94 4.27 -5.07
C ILE A 142 1.67 4.18 -6.57
N ILE A 143 0.87 3.20 -6.98
CA ILE A 143 0.44 3.06 -8.37
C ILE A 143 -0.86 3.84 -8.54
N THR A 144 -0.89 4.76 -9.49
CA THR A 144 -2.13 5.42 -9.90
C THR A 144 -2.57 4.89 -11.25
N ALA A 145 -3.87 4.72 -11.43
CA ALA A 145 -4.46 4.31 -12.69
C ALA A 145 -5.80 4.99 -12.88
N VAL A 146 -6.22 5.19 -14.13
CA VAL A 146 -7.54 5.77 -14.42
C VAL A 146 -8.50 4.65 -14.75
N GLU A 147 -9.65 4.65 -14.10
CA GLU A 147 -10.73 3.73 -14.39
C GLU A 147 -11.19 3.84 -15.86
N GLY A 148 -11.45 2.69 -16.48
CA GLY A 148 -11.90 2.57 -17.87
C GLY A 148 -10.81 2.14 -18.84
N ILE A 149 -9.53 2.18 -18.43
CA ILE A 149 -8.40 1.77 -19.28
C ILE A 149 -8.04 0.28 -19.11
N GLU A 150 -7.27 -0.20 -20.08
CA GLU A 150 -6.45 -1.42 -19.91
C GLU A 150 -5.05 -0.97 -19.52
N MET A 151 -4.44 -1.65 -18.55
CA MET A 151 -3.08 -1.35 -18.12
C MET A 151 -2.28 -2.62 -17.87
N ALA A 152 -0.96 -2.49 -17.89
CA ALA A 152 -0.05 -3.55 -17.45
C ALA A 152 0.80 -3.11 -16.26
N ILE A 153 1.11 -4.07 -15.37
CA ILE A 153 2.18 -3.92 -14.38
C ILE A 153 3.21 -5.01 -14.68
N VAL A 154 4.43 -4.62 -15.03
CA VAL A 154 5.53 -5.55 -15.29
C VAL A 154 6.32 -5.73 -14.02
N LEU A 155 6.34 -6.93 -13.45
CA LEU A 155 7.19 -7.26 -12.32
C LEU A 155 8.49 -7.89 -12.80
N THR A 156 9.61 -7.24 -12.50
CA THR A 156 10.98 -7.74 -12.70
C THR A 156 11.55 -8.18 -11.36
N ASN A 157 12.05 -9.42 -11.25
CA ASN A 157 12.75 -9.86 -10.05
C ASN A 157 14.27 -9.68 -10.22
N LEU A 158 14.87 -8.73 -9.51
CA LEU A 158 16.32 -8.46 -9.56
C LEU A 158 17.12 -9.41 -8.64
N GLY A 159 16.42 -10.11 -7.75
CA GLY A 159 16.97 -10.81 -6.60
C GLY A 159 17.54 -9.84 -5.56
N PHE A 160 18.14 -10.42 -4.52
CA PHE A 160 18.64 -9.64 -3.39
C PHE A 160 20.15 -9.37 -3.46
N PHE A 161 20.54 -8.20 -2.99
CA PHE A 161 21.90 -7.74 -2.81
C PHE A 161 22.49 -8.23 -1.49
N SER A 162 21.76 -8.09 -0.38
CA SER A 162 22.23 -8.43 0.97
C SER A 162 22.20 -9.94 1.22
N ARG A 163 21.23 -10.63 0.60
CA ARG A 163 21.07 -12.10 0.65
C ARG A 163 21.06 -12.70 -0.76
N PRO A 164 22.17 -12.61 -1.52
CA PRO A 164 22.23 -13.07 -2.91
C PRO A 164 22.12 -14.60 -3.05
N ASP A 165 22.16 -15.32 -1.92
CA ASP A 165 21.95 -16.75 -1.81
C ASP A 165 20.47 -17.17 -1.81
N LEU A 166 19.54 -16.25 -1.53
CA LEU A 166 18.11 -16.49 -1.65
C LEU A 166 17.67 -16.36 -3.12
N ASP A 167 16.99 -17.37 -3.63
CA ASP A 167 16.41 -17.41 -4.98
C ASP A 167 14.88 -17.19 -4.96
N ASP A 168 14.41 -16.50 -3.94
CA ASP A 168 13.02 -16.15 -3.72
C ASP A 168 12.37 -15.59 -5.00
N SER A 169 11.24 -16.19 -5.34
CA SER A 169 10.38 -15.66 -6.37
C SER A 169 9.43 -14.64 -5.76
N HIS A 170 8.92 -13.74 -6.61
CA HIS A 170 7.94 -12.75 -6.18
C HIS A 170 6.71 -12.79 -7.05
N THR A 171 5.58 -12.35 -6.49
CA THR A 171 4.36 -12.11 -7.25
C THR A 171 3.83 -10.71 -7.00
N LEU A 172 2.82 -10.31 -7.77
CA LEU A 172 2.07 -9.09 -7.57
C LEU A 172 0.59 -9.44 -7.40
N HIS A 173 0.10 -9.47 -6.17
CA HIS A 173 -1.33 -9.59 -5.88
C HIS A 173 -1.94 -8.21 -5.70
N TRP A 174 -2.95 -7.89 -6.52
CA TRP A 174 -3.73 -6.65 -6.39
C TRP A 174 -4.92 -6.90 -5.46
N HIS A 175 -4.72 -6.58 -4.19
CA HIS A 175 -5.69 -6.82 -3.13
C HIS A 175 -6.97 -5.99 -3.35
N GLY A 176 -8.11 -6.68 -3.41
CA GLY A 176 -9.43 -6.08 -3.58
C GLY A 176 -9.86 -5.88 -5.05
N TYR A 177 -8.97 -6.09 -6.02
CA TYR A 177 -9.33 -5.98 -7.43
C TYR A 177 -10.10 -7.22 -7.91
N ARG A 178 -11.38 -7.01 -8.24
CA ARG A 178 -12.34 -8.11 -8.46
C ARG A 178 -12.21 -8.81 -9.81
N ASN A 179 -11.50 -8.20 -10.76
CA ASN A 179 -11.49 -8.63 -12.16
C ASN A 179 -10.13 -9.18 -12.60
N ALA A 180 -9.27 -9.56 -11.65
CA ALA A 180 -8.04 -10.26 -11.98
C ALA A 180 -8.37 -11.62 -12.62
N THR A 181 -7.80 -11.88 -13.79
CA THR A 181 -7.78 -13.26 -14.29
C THR A 181 -6.83 -14.09 -13.43
N SER A 182 -7.08 -15.39 -13.27
CA SER A 182 -6.32 -16.25 -12.34
C SER A 182 -4.80 -16.19 -12.52
N ILE A 183 -4.31 -16.03 -13.76
CA ILE A 183 -2.88 -15.92 -14.08
C ILE A 183 -2.27 -14.55 -13.73
N PHE A 184 -3.10 -13.52 -13.51
CA PHE A 184 -2.69 -12.16 -13.16
C PHE A 184 -3.16 -11.75 -11.75
N ASP A 185 -3.67 -12.70 -10.96
CA ASP A 185 -4.10 -12.47 -9.58
C ASP A 185 -2.91 -12.43 -8.62
N GLY A 186 -1.75 -12.97 -9.00
CA GLY A 186 -0.55 -12.93 -8.17
C GLY A 186 -0.54 -13.89 -6.98
N VAL A 187 -1.59 -14.69 -6.77
CA VAL A 187 -1.58 -15.80 -5.81
C VAL A 187 -0.79 -16.97 -6.44
N PRO A 188 0.31 -17.47 -5.85
CA PRO A 188 1.24 -18.37 -6.55
C PRO A 188 0.62 -19.69 -7.04
N GLU A 189 -0.44 -20.17 -6.40
CA GLU A 189 -1.09 -21.43 -6.77
C GLU A 189 -1.85 -21.37 -8.11
N PRO A 190 -2.67 -20.33 -8.37
CA PRO A 190 -3.26 -20.11 -9.69
C PRO A 190 -2.44 -19.22 -10.64
N SER A 191 -1.44 -18.48 -10.13
CA SER A 191 -0.62 -17.52 -10.88
C SER A 191 0.80 -18.05 -11.15
N ILE A 192 1.69 -17.18 -11.64
CA ILE A 192 3.10 -17.45 -11.88
C ILE A 192 3.94 -16.62 -10.90
N ALA A 193 4.76 -17.29 -10.09
CA ALA A 193 5.81 -16.64 -9.32
C ALA A 193 7.00 -16.29 -10.23
N VAL A 194 7.51 -15.06 -10.13
CA VAL A 194 8.56 -14.51 -10.99
C VAL A 194 9.93 -14.84 -10.38
N PRO A 195 10.72 -15.73 -11.01
CA PRO A 195 12.04 -16.09 -10.50
C PRO A 195 13.04 -14.95 -10.69
N VAL A 196 14.15 -14.99 -9.95
CA VAL A 196 15.25 -14.04 -10.10
C VAL A 196 15.73 -13.98 -11.56
N GLY A 197 15.91 -12.76 -12.07
CA GLY A 197 16.34 -12.49 -13.44
C GLY A 197 15.25 -12.68 -14.50
N ARG A 198 13.97 -12.60 -14.12
CA ARG A 198 12.81 -12.72 -15.00
C ARG A 198 11.82 -11.57 -14.83
N ASP A 199 11.02 -11.39 -15.87
CA ASP A 199 9.92 -10.42 -15.94
C ASP A 199 8.59 -11.16 -16.13
N MET A 200 7.53 -10.64 -15.52
CA MET A 200 6.15 -11.05 -15.77
C MET A 200 5.25 -9.82 -15.93
N PRO A 201 4.62 -9.62 -17.10
CA PRO A 201 3.57 -8.62 -17.26
C PRO A 201 2.22 -9.14 -16.72
N TYR A 202 1.62 -8.37 -15.83
CA TYR A 202 0.27 -8.54 -15.31
C TYR A 202 -0.67 -7.59 -16.05
N PHE A 203 -1.75 -8.09 -16.64
CA PHE A 203 -2.70 -7.27 -17.40
C PHE A 203 -4.00 -7.08 -16.63
N TYR A 204 -4.44 -5.83 -16.51
CA TYR A 204 -5.63 -5.43 -15.77
C TYR A 204 -6.57 -4.62 -16.65
N HIS A 205 -7.86 -4.91 -16.55
CA HIS A 205 -8.92 -4.20 -17.25
C HIS A 205 -9.74 -3.42 -16.22
N LEU A 206 -9.46 -2.12 -16.05
CA LEU A 206 -10.05 -1.32 -14.96
C LEU A 206 -11.49 -0.88 -15.27
N LYS A 207 -12.34 -1.84 -15.65
CA LYS A 207 -13.75 -1.67 -15.99
C LYS A 207 -14.60 -2.51 -15.03
N ASP A 208 -15.81 -2.05 -14.72
CA ASP A 208 -16.74 -2.83 -13.89
C ASP A 208 -17.36 -3.99 -14.68
N PRO A 209 -17.12 -5.25 -14.26
CA PRO A 209 -17.70 -6.41 -14.94
C PRO A 209 -19.19 -6.60 -14.63
N SER A 210 -19.72 -5.99 -13.57
CA SER A 210 -21.14 -6.08 -13.21
C SER A 210 -22.05 -5.27 -14.13
N GLN A 211 -21.46 -4.36 -14.93
CA GLN A 211 -22.17 -3.55 -15.92
C GLN A 211 -21.47 -3.63 -17.29
N PRO A 212 -21.73 -4.70 -18.08
CA PRO A 212 -21.15 -4.87 -19.41
C PRO A 212 -21.41 -3.63 -20.29
N GLY A 213 -20.33 -2.93 -20.67
CA GLY A 213 -20.39 -1.70 -21.47
C GLY A 213 -20.29 -0.39 -20.68
N GLN A 214 -20.07 -0.42 -19.36
CA GLN A 214 -19.78 0.77 -18.56
C GLN A 214 -18.32 0.82 -18.13
N SER A 215 -17.69 1.98 -18.37
CA SER A 215 -16.31 2.28 -17.99
C SER A 215 -16.13 2.58 -16.49
N LYS A 216 -17.08 2.21 -15.61
CA LYS A 216 -17.18 2.69 -14.21
C LYS A 216 -17.54 1.59 -13.22
N GLY A 217 -16.90 1.59 -12.05
CA GLY A 217 -17.08 0.71 -10.87
C GLY A 217 -15.78 0.07 -10.32
N SER A 218 -14.60 0.48 -10.80
CA SER A 218 -13.28 0.11 -10.24
C SER A 218 -12.57 1.27 -9.54
N ALA A 219 -13.14 2.47 -9.49
CA ALA A 219 -12.58 3.60 -8.77
C ALA A 219 -12.49 3.31 -7.26
N GLY A 220 -11.36 3.65 -6.65
CA GLY A 220 -11.17 3.52 -5.20
C GLY A 220 -9.74 3.17 -4.79
N THR A 221 -9.57 2.98 -3.48
CA THR A 221 -8.29 2.66 -2.84
C THR A 221 -8.12 1.15 -2.68
N TYR A 222 -7.05 0.62 -3.27
CA TYR A 222 -6.63 -0.77 -3.19
C TYR A 222 -5.23 -0.86 -2.61
N MET A 223 -4.77 -2.09 -2.37
CA MET A 223 -3.37 -2.36 -2.09
C MET A 223 -2.81 -3.35 -3.08
N TYR A 224 -1.49 -3.47 -3.09
CA TYR A 224 -0.82 -4.60 -3.72
C TYR A 224 0.28 -5.13 -2.80
N HIS A 225 0.53 -6.43 -2.89
CA HIS A 225 1.60 -7.06 -2.14
C HIS A 225 2.12 -8.32 -2.81
N CYS A 226 3.29 -8.79 -2.37
CA CYS A 226 3.76 -10.12 -2.73
C CYS A 226 2.89 -11.17 -2.04
N HIS A 227 2.63 -12.27 -2.75
CA HIS A 227 1.89 -13.42 -2.22
C HIS A 227 2.72 -14.72 -2.31
N PHE A 228 3.98 -14.62 -2.75
CA PHE A 228 4.98 -15.68 -2.54
C PHE A 228 5.49 -15.58 -1.11
N GLU A 229 5.43 -16.67 -0.35
CA GLU A 229 5.78 -16.69 1.08
C GLU A 229 5.21 -15.47 1.83
N ASP A 230 3.90 -15.28 1.64
CA ASP A 230 3.14 -14.07 1.98
C ASP A 230 3.50 -13.49 3.35
N VAL A 231 3.53 -14.32 4.38
CA VAL A 231 3.81 -13.89 5.75
C VAL A 231 5.16 -13.17 5.85
N GLU A 232 6.19 -13.76 5.24
CA GLU A 232 7.55 -13.22 5.25
C GLU A 232 7.66 -12.01 4.33
N HIS A 233 7.25 -12.11 3.07
CA HIS A 233 7.46 -11.04 2.10
C HIS A 233 6.65 -9.78 2.42
N VAL A 234 5.44 -9.93 2.98
CA VAL A 234 4.66 -8.79 3.50
C VAL A 234 5.35 -8.17 4.73
N GLN A 235 5.81 -8.98 5.69
CA GLN A 235 6.53 -8.48 6.87
C GLN A 235 7.83 -7.75 6.47
N MET A 236 8.53 -8.28 5.47
CA MET A 236 9.78 -7.72 4.97
C MET A 236 9.56 -6.42 4.17
N GLY A 237 8.32 -6.08 3.80
CA GLY A 237 7.97 -4.75 3.26
C GLY A 237 7.47 -4.72 1.82
N MET A 238 7.17 -5.87 1.21
CA MET A 238 6.61 -5.97 -0.16
C MET A 238 5.12 -5.58 -0.20
N THR A 239 4.83 -4.34 0.18
CA THR A 239 3.49 -3.79 0.37
C THR A 239 3.40 -2.39 -0.23
N GLY A 240 2.35 -2.11 -0.99
CA GLY A 240 2.09 -0.80 -1.57
C GLY A 240 0.60 -0.53 -1.80
N LEU A 241 0.30 0.67 -2.29
CA LEU A 241 -1.07 1.11 -2.56
C LEU A 241 -1.31 1.21 -4.07
N VAL A 242 -2.52 0.85 -4.50
CA VAL A 242 -3.00 1.18 -5.84
C VAL A 242 -4.24 2.06 -5.72
N TYR A 243 -4.22 3.20 -6.39
CA TYR A 243 -5.35 4.08 -6.46
C TYR A 243 -5.90 4.12 -7.89
N VAL A 244 -7.16 3.75 -8.03
CA VAL A 244 -7.89 3.87 -9.29
C VAL A 244 -8.72 5.15 -9.24
N GLU A 245 -8.31 6.13 -10.04
CA GLU A 245 -9.01 7.40 -10.23
C GLU A 245 -10.34 7.21 -10.94
N PRO A 246 -11.41 7.89 -10.50
CA PRO A 246 -12.73 7.76 -11.12
C PRO A 246 -12.73 8.31 -12.54
N HIS A 247 -13.36 7.57 -13.46
CA HIS A 247 -13.48 7.94 -14.87
C HIS A 247 -14.04 9.36 -15.08
N ASP A 248 -15.00 9.78 -14.25
CA ASP A 248 -15.65 11.10 -14.34
C ASP A 248 -14.75 12.27 -13.92
N ALA A 249 -13.61 12.01 -13.28
CA ALA A 249 -12.62 13.02 -12.95
C ALA A 249 -11.76 13.43 -14.15
N TRP A 250 -11.90 12.75 -15.30
CA TRP A 250 -11.02 12.89 -16.45
C TRP A 250 -11.76 13.33 -17.72
N GLN A 251 -11.10 14.18 -18.49
CA GLN A 251 -11.39 14.38 -19.89
C GLN A 251 -10.73 13.26 -20.70
N TRP A 252 -11.44 12.76 -21.71
CA TRP A 252 -11.03 11.61 -22.53
C TRP A 252 -10.80 12.02 -23.99
N ASP A 253 -9.78 11.44 -24.62
CA ASP A 253 -9.60 11.54 -26.07
C ASP A 253 -10.52 10.54 -26.79
N PRO A 254 -11.44 11.00 -27.65
CA PRO A 254 -12.34 10.11 -28.39
C PRO A 254 -11.63 9.21 -29.42
N VAL A 255 -10.38 9.52 -29.81
CA VAL A 255 -9.61 8.74 -30.80
C VAL A 255 -8.86 7.60 -30.13
N THR A 256 -8.07 7.90 -29.09
CA THR A 256 -7.28 6.88 -28.38
C THR A 256 -8.06 6.17 -27.29
N GLY A 257 -9.14 6.77 -26.76
CA GLY A 257 -9.86 6.25 -25.61
C GLY A 257 -9.07 6.35 -24.30
N LEU A 258 -8.06 7.22 -24.24
CA LEU A 258 -7.21 7.44 -23.06
C LEU A 258 -7.53 8.78 -22.36
N PRO A 259 -7.27 8.89 -21.05
CA PRO A 259 -7.42 10.14 -20.32
C PRO A 259 -6.39 11.18 -20.78
N VAL A 260 -6.81 12.44 -20.92
CA VAL A 260 -5.94 13.54 -21.39
C VAL A 260 -5.70 14.64 -20.36
N ALA A 261 -6.69 14.90 -19.50
CA ALA A 261 -6.58 15.94 -18.49
C ALA A 261 -7.54 15.67 -17.34
N ARG A 262 -7.07 15.88 -16.11
CA ARG A 262 -7.92 15.83 -14.93
C ARG A 262 -8.76 17.10 -14.85
N ILE A 263 -10.08 16.93 -14.73
CA ILE A 263 -11.07 18.02 -14.73
C ILE A 263 -11.81 18.20 -13.41
N ALA A 264 -11.71 17.22 -12.49
CA ALA A 264 -12.33 17.31 -11.17
C ALA A 264 -11.51 16.56 -10.11
N LYS A 265 -11.57 17.05 -8.87
CA LYS A 265 -11.07 16.35 -7.69
C LYS A 265 -12.23 15.67 -6.96
N VAL A 266 -12.52 14.43 -7.33
CA VAL A 266 -13.56 13.57 -6.74
C VAL A 266 -12.99 12.18 -6.50
N ALA A 267 -13.39 11.52 -5.41
CA ALA A 267 -12.86 10.21 -5.05
C ALA A 267 -13.57 9.04 -5.76
N TYR A 268 -14.85 9.21 -6.09
CA TYR A 268 -15.70 8.22 -6.75
C TYR A 268 -16.59 8.87 -7.81
N ASN A 269 -17.03 8.09 -8.80
CA ASN A 269 -17.97 8.56 -9.82
C ASN A 269 -19.35 8.87 -9.23
N GLY A 270 -20.07 9.75 -9.91
CA GLY A 270 -21.47 10.06 -9.61
C GLY A 270 -21.68 11.19 -8.60
N THR A 271 -22.95 11.44 -8.27
CA THR A 271 -23.38 12.64 -7.52
C THR A 271 -24.17 12.34 -6.24
N VAL A 272 -24.32 11.07 -5.87
CA VAL A 272 -25.17 10.68 -4.73
C VAL A 272 -24.49 11.00 -3.41
N ILE A 273 -23.17 10.82 -3.35
CA ILE A 273 -22.31 11.25 -2.25
C ILE A 273 -21.35 12.28 -2.82
N ASP A 274 -21.27 13.44 -2.17
CA ASP A 274 -20.26 14.44 -2.50
C ASP A 274 -18.89 13.95 -2.04
N SER A 275 -18.16 13.33 -2.97
CA SER A 275 -16.79 12.84 -2.76
C SER A 275 -15.72 13.84 -3.19
N SER A 276 -16.09 15.13 -3.36
CA SER A 276 -15.14 16.17 -3.74
C SER A 276 -14.11 16.45 -2.63
N TYR A 277 -12.90 16.81 -3.05
CA TYR A 277 -11.79 17.12 -2.16
C TYR A 277 -10.83 18.15 -2.78
N ASP A 278 -10.08 18.84 -1.93
CA ASP A 278 -9.06 19.81 -2.33
C ASP A 278 -7.66 19.17 -2.34
N ARG A 279 -7.41 18.26 -1.38
CA ARG A 279 -6.13 17.52 -1.21
C ARG A 279 -6.36 16.05 -0.92
N GLU A 280 -5.35 15.24 -1.20
CA GLU A 280 -5.40 13.79 -1.12
C GLU A 280 -4.09 13.23 -0.56
N TYR A 281 -4.25 12.35 0.43
CA TYR A 281 -3.14 11.67 1.09
C TYR A 281 -3.43 10.18 1.18
N ALA A 282 -2.45 9.37 0.78
CA ALA A 282 -2.46 7.92 0.85
C ALA A 282 -1.63 7.45 2.05
N LEU A 283 -2.24 6.66 2.92
CA LEU A 283 -1.70 6.23 4.21
C LEU A 283 -1.82 4.70 4.33
N LEU A 284 -0.68 4.02 4.19
CA LEU A 284 -0.54 2.59 4.41
C LEU A 284 -0.06 2.32 5.84
N PHE A 285 -0.90 1.68 6.63
CA PHE A 285 -0.62 1.29 8.01
C PHE A 285 -0.03 -0.12 8.05
N ASN A 286 1.03 -0.28 8.81
CA ASN A 286 1.71 -1.57 8.97
C ASN A 286 2.44 -1.66 10.31
N GLU A 287 2.90 -2.84 10.69
CA GLU A 287 3.76 -3.06 11.85
C GLU A 287 5.04 -3.80 11.45
N ILE A 288 6.14 -3.46 12.13
CA ILE A 288 7.44 -4.12 11.93
C ILE A 288 7.83 -4.82 13.23
N ASP A 289 8.08 -6.12 13.14
CA ASP A 289 8.81 -6.90 14.13
C ASP A 289 10.23 -7.03 13.62
N THR A 290 11.20 -6.35 14.23
CA THR A 290 12.57 -6.36 13.67
C THR A 290 13.26 -7.72 13.76
N ARG A 291 12.80 -8.66 14.59
CA ARG A 291 13.47 -9.95 14.81
C ARG A 291 13.57 -10.80 13.54
N PRO A 292 12.50 -11.06 12.77
CA PRO A 292 12.61 -11.77 11.50
C PRO A 292 13.58 -11.08 10.52
N HIS A 293 13.64 -9.75 10.49
CA HIS A 293 14.54 -9.02 9.59
C HIS A 293 16.01 -9.24 9.98
N ASP A 294 16.34 -9.19 11.27
CA ASP A 294 17.68 -9.44 11.78
C ASP A 294 18.09 -10.91 11.63
N LEU A 295 17.17 -11.83 11.95
CA LEU A 295 17.39 -13.26 11.79
C LEU A 295 17.61 -13.62 10.33
N LEU A 296 16.81 -13.07 9.41
CA LEU A 296 16.98 -13.31 7.98
C LEU A 296 18.31 -12.74 7.48
N ARG A 297 18.69 -11.52 7.88
CA ARG A 297 20.03 -10.98 7.60
C ARG A 297 21.14 -11.94 8.05
N ASP A 298 20.96 -12.55 9.23
CA ASP A 298 21.93 -13.44 9.87
C ASP A 298 21.75 -14.93 9.51
N ILE A 299 20.95 -15.23 8.47
CA ILE A 299 20.70 -16.57 7.93
C ILE A 299 20.12 -17.52 9.00
N GLN A 300 19.15 -17.02 9.75
CA GLN A 300 18.40 -17.74 10.78
C GLN A 300 16.91 -17.76 10.43
N ASN A 301 16.22 -18.81 10.84
CA ASN A 301 14.78 -18.92 10.67
C ASN A 301 14.03 -18.17 11.78
N PHE A 302 12.87 -17.62 11.45
CA PHE A 302 11.92 -17.08 12.41
C PHE A 302 10.70 -17.98 12.56
N VAL A 303 10.18 -18.10 13.79
CA VAL A 303 8.91 -18.80 14.05
C VAL A 303 7.81 -17.76 14.05
N TRP A 304 7.05 -17.69 12.95
CA TRP A 304 6.01 -16.67 12.75
C TRP A 304 4.90 -16.65 13.82
N SER A 305 4.73 -17.74 14.60
CA SER A 305 3.82 -17.74 15.75
C SER A 305 4.32 -16.91 16.94
N ASP A 306 5.60 -16.55 16.96
CA ASP A 306 6.21 -15.71 18.00
C ASP A 306 6.17 -14.22 17.65
N TYR A 307 5.51 -13.84 16.55
CA TYR A 307 5.35 -12.47 16.06
C TYR A 307 4.99 -11.49 17.19
N ASP A 308 5.79 -10.43 17.32
CA ASP A 308 5.70 -9.43 18.37
C ASP A 308 6.25 -8.10 17.81
N PRO A 309 5.40 -7.31 17.13
CA PRO A 309 5.84 -6.10 16.46
C PRO A 309 6.33 -5.08 17.47
N ASN A 310 7.38 -4.36 17.11
CA ASN A 310 8.06 -3.40 17.96
C ASN A 310 8.20 -2.00 17.31
N TYR A 311 7.71 -1.84 16.09
CA TYR A 311 7.43 -0.56 15.44
C TYR A 311 6.04 -0.60 14.79
N TRP A 312 5.34 0.54 14.86
CA TRP A 312 4.07 0.73 14.17
C TRP A 312 4.21 1.91 13.21
N THR A 313 3.89 1.70 11.95
CA THR A 313 4.28 2.59 10.88
C THR A 313 3.08 3.16 10.12
N ILE A 314 3.28 4.34 9.56
CA ILE A 314 2.43 4.93 8.53
C ILE A 314 3.34 5.24 7.34
N ASN A 315 2.99 4.69 6.17
CA ASN A 315 3.80 4.72 4.96
C ASN A 315 5.23 4.17 5.13
N GLY A 316 5.42 3.22 6.04
CA GLY A 316 6.72 2.60 6.31
C GLY A 316 7.61 3.41 7.24
N ARG A 317 7.12 4.52 7.81
CA ARG A 317 7.84 5.34 8.80
C ARG A 317 7.17 5.27 10.17
N SER A 318 7.96 5.35 11.23
CA SER A 318 7.45 5.55 12.59
C SER A 318 7.67 6.99 13.02
N TYR A 319 6.71 7.58 13.73
CA TYR A 319 6.85 8.94 14.27
C TYR A 319 8.14 9.03 15.10
N PRO A 320 8.94 10.10 14.98
CA PRO A 320 8.65 11.38 14.31
C PRO A 320 8.91 11.41 12.80
N ASP A 321 9.42 10.34 12.21
CA ASP A 321 9.84 10.38 10.79
C ASP A 321 8.64 10.46 9.82
N THR A 322 7.44 10.13 10.30
CA THR A 322 6.17 10.26 9.54
C THR A 322 5.87 11.69 9.11
N VAL A 323 6.39 12.70 9.82
CA VAL A 323 6.16 14.12 9.49
C VAL A 323 7.22 14.70 8.56
N VAL A 324 8.26 13.92 8.23
CA VAL A 324 9.27 14.35 7.27
C VAL A 324 8.61 14.45 5.89
N PRO A 325 8.67 15.60 5.19
CA PRO A 325 8.12 15.73 3.85
C PRO A 325 8.78 14.76 2.87
N GLN A 326 8.19 14.64 1.68
CA GLN A 326 8.84 13.92 0.59
C GLN A 326 10.21 14.54 0.26
N ILE A 327 11.15 13.66 -0.02
CA ILE A 327 12.54 13.94 -0.33
C ILE A 327 12.76 13.63 -1.81
N VAL A 328 13.20 14.63 -2.56
CA VAL A 328 13.49 14.48 -3.98
C VAL A 328 15.01 14.35 -4.15
N PRO A 329 15.49 13.28 -4.80
CA PRO A 329 16.89 13.21 -5.24
C PRO A 329 17.22 14.40 -6.14
N PRO A 330 18.43 14.99 -6.07
CA PRO A 330 18.82 16.13 -6.89
C PRO A 330 18.99 15.72 -8.35
N GLY A 331 17.90 15.56 -9.10
CA GLY A 331 17.89 15.34 -10.56
C GLY A 331 19.07 14.54 -11.13
N GLN A 332 19.62 15.04 -12.24
CA GLN A 332 20.86 14.53 -12.84
C GLN A 332 22.10 15.20 -12.21
N VAL A 333 23.11 14.39 -11.92
CA VAL A 333 24.37 14.79 -11.30
C VAL A 333 25.51 14.45 -12.25
N THR A 334 26.41 15.39 -12.48
CA THR A 334 27.59 15.18 -13.33
C THR A 334 28.84 15.02 -12.47
N ASP A 335 29.56 13.91 -12.62
CA ASP A 335 30.83 13.70 -11.92
C ASP A 335 31.96 14.59 -12.48
N ALA A 336 33.12 14.59 -11.79
CA ALA A 336 34.30 15.34 -12.22
C ALA A 336 34.91 14.84 -13.57
N ALA A 337 34.48 13.66 -14.05
CA ALA A 337 34.84 13.10 -15.35
C ALA A 337 33.84 13.46 -16.46
N GLY A 338 32.75 14.17 -16.15
CA GLY A 338 31.73 14.60 -17.10
C GLY A 338 30.63 13.57 -17.35
N ASN A 339 30.53 12.50 -16.57
CA ASN A 339 29.46 11.51 -16.67
C ASN A 339 28.25 11.96 -15.88
N THR A 340 27.06 11.86 -16.47
CA THR A 340 25.80 12.23 -15.83
C THR A 340 25.08 10.98 -15.30
N TYR A 341 24.70 11.01 -14.03
CA TYR A 341 23.95 9.96 -13.34
C TYR A 341 22.64 10.53 -12.79
N TYR A 342 21.59 9.73 -12.70
CA TYR A 342 20.44 10.08 -11.87
C TYR A 342 20.83 9.87 -10.41
N ALA A 343 20.59 10.86 -9.53
CA ALA A 343 21.04 10.83 -8.13
C ALA A 343 20.62 9.55 -7.36
N GLU A 344 19.52 8.92 -7.76
CA GLU A 344 19.01 7.64 -7.23
C GLU A 344 19.83 6.40 -7.61
N THR A 345 20.67 6.48 -8.64
CA THR A 345 21.57 5.40 -9.08
C THR A 345 22.83 5.30 -8.25
N LEU A 346 23.01 6.19 -7.28
CA LEU A 346 24.21 6.27 -6.47
C LEU A 346 24.05 5.51 -5.14
N THR A 347 25.19 5.17 -4.55
CA THR A 347 25.34 4.13 -3.55
C THR A 347 24.50 4.37 -2.29
N MET A 348 24.39 3.35 -1.44
CA MET A 348 23.93 3.41 -0.04
C MET A 348 24.81 4.36 0.80
N VAL A 349 25.01 5.61 0.37
CA VAL A 349 25.83 6.58 1.08
C VAL A 349 25.15 6.79 2.43
N ASP A 350 25.86 6.43 3.48
CA ASP A 350 25.49 6.73 4.86
C ASP A 350 25.11 8.21 4.91
N ALA A 351 23.91 8.52 5.39
CA ALA A 351 23.52 9.92 5.63
C ALA A 351 24.51 10.63 6.58
N ASP A 352 25.30 9.85 7.33
CA ASP A 352 26.41 10.27 8.19
C ASP A 352 27.65 10.77 7.43
N ALA A 353 27.72 10.63 6.10
CA ALA A 353 28.91 10.98 5.33
C ALA A 353 29.13 12.48 5.14
N ASP A 354 28.12 13.34 5.39
CA ASP A 354 28.32 14.80 5.35
C ASP A 354 28.55 15.40 6.72
N PRO A 355 29.79 15.81 7.02
CA PRO A 355 30.14 16.39 8.30
C PRO A 355 29.49 17.76 8.54
N THR A 356 28.80 18.33 7.55
CA THR A 356 28.09 19.61 7.64
C THR A 356 26.59 19.48 7.87
N ALA A 357 26.03 18.27 7.74
CA ALA A 357 24.63 18.02 8.02
C ALA A 357 24.34 18.18 9.52
N THR A 358 23.25 18.87 9.84
CA THR A 358 22.71 18.80 11.21
C THR A 358 22.11 17.41 11.47
N PRO A 359 21.99 16.97 12.73
CA PRO A 359 21.37 15.68 13.06
C PRO A 359 19.94 15.52 12.48
N ASP A 360 19.16 16.60 12.46
CA ASP A 360 17.82 16.60 11.87
C ASP A 360 17.87 16.37 10.35
N GLN A 361 18.80 17.02 9.65
CA GLN A 361 18.96 16.83 8.20
C GLN A 361 19.42 15.42 7.86
N ALA A 362 20.37 14.87 8.63
CA ALA A 362 20.83 13.50 8.44
C ALA A 362 19.66 12.50 8.61
N ALA A 363 18.89 12.62 9.69
CA ALA A 363 17.73 11.77 9.95
C ALA A 363 16.64 11.90 8.88
N GLU A 364 16.41 13.11 8.36
CA GLU A 364 15.50 13.31 7.24
C GLU A 364 16.01 12.61 5.98
N TRP A 365 17.27 12.81 5.59
CA TRP A 365 17.83 12.26 4.34
C TRP A 365 17.86 10.73 4.28
N GLU A 366 17.77 10.04 5.42
CA GLU A 366 17.53 8.59 5.47
C GLU A 366 16.16 8.21 4.88
N MET A 367 15.16 9.08 4.98
CA MET A 367 13.79 8.83 4.51
C MET A 367 13.65 8.78 2.99
N ARG A 368 14.73 8.99 2.23
CA ARG A 368 14.74 8.83 0.76
C ARG A 368 14.34 7.43 0.30
N TRP A 369 14.62 6.41 1.12
CA TRP A 369 14.21 5.01 0.85
C TRP A 369 12.80 4.71 1.36
N GLN A 370 12.25 5.60 2.18
CA GLN A 370 10.89 5.52 2.71
C GLN A 370 10.07 6.71 2.24
N ASN A 371 10.14 7.08 0.96
CA ASN A 371 9.81 8.44 0.52
C ASN A 371 8.31 8.82 0.57
N ASN A 372 7.42 7.86 0.79
CA ASN A 372 6.00 8.15 0.99
C ASN A 372 5.80 8.84 2.34
N SER A 373 5.69 10.17 2.35
CA SER A 373 5.40 10.92 3.58
C SER A 373 3.98 10.62 4.08
N ALA A 374 3.79 10.66 5.39
CA ALA A 374 2.48 10.59 6.03
C ALA A 374 2.02 11.97 6.54
N LEU A 375 2.80 13.03 6.31
CA LEU A 375 2.44 14.38 6.73
C LEU A 375 1.24 14.88 5.91
N ILE A 376 0.19 15.31 6.60
CA ILE A 376 -0.99 15.88 5.96
C ILE A 376 -0.92 17.40 6.10
N GLN A 377 -1.10 18.13 5.01
CA GLN A 377 -1.09 19.58 4.99
C GLN A 377 -2.34 20.08 4.28
N GLY A 378 -2.90 21.19 4.76
CA GLY A 378 -3.96 21.89 4.03
C GLY A 378 -4.31 23.21 4.67
N VAL A 379 -5.20 23.94 4.02
CA VAL A 379 -5.69 25.24 4.44
C VAL A 379 -7.01 25.06 5.18
N GLU A 380 -7.29 25.91 6.17
CA GLU A 380 -8.60 25.91 6.86
C GLU A 380 -9.78 25.81 5.87
N GLY A 381 -10.76 24.97 6.20
CA GLY A 381 -11.95 24.74 5.37
C GLY A 381 -11.75 23.81 4.17
N GLU A 382 -10.51 23.50 3.77
CA GLU A 382 -10.27 22.51 2.71
C GLU A 382 -10.77 21.12 3.13
N ARG A 383 -11.28 20.38 2.14
CA ARG A 383 -11.65 18.97 2.27
C ARG A 383 -10.45 18.12 1.88
N VAL A 384 -9.93 17.35 2.83
CA VAL A 384 -8.81 16.45 2.62
C VAL A 384 -9.31 15.02 2.55
N LEU A 385 -9.03 14.34 1.45
CA LEU A 385 -9.26 12.92 1.29
C LEU A 385 -8.09 12.12 1.85
N LEU A 386 -8.37 11.24 2.80
CA LEU A 386 -7.44 10.27 3.37
C LEU A 386 -7.79 8.89 2.80
N ARG A 387 -6.88 8.33 2.02
CA ARG A 387 -6.92 6.95 1.50
C ARG A 387 -6.15 6.07 2.45
N ILE A 388 -6.86 5.38 3.32
CA ILE A 388 -6.29 4.61 4.41
C ILE A 388 -6.36 3.13 4.06
N ALA A 389 -5.28 2.39 4.24
CA ALA A 389 -5.29 0.94 4.12
C ALA A 389 -4.33 0.29 5.12
N SER A 390 -4.53 -1.00 5.43
CA SER A 390 -3.63 -1.77 6.29
C SER A 390 -3.23 -3.09 5.64
N LEU A 391 -1.92 -3.35 5.58
CA LEU A 391 -1.35 -4.64 5.16
C LEU A 391 -0.57 -5.33 6.29
N GLY A 392 -0.72 -4.83 7.51
CA GLY A 392 -0.15 -5.44 8.71
C GLY A 392 -0.92 -6.65 9.20
N TYR A 393 -0.59 -7.09 10.41
CA TYR A 393 -1.21 -8.25 11.06
C TYR A 393 -2.07 -7.87 12.26
N ASP A 394 -1.97 -6.63 12.77
CA ASP A 394 -2.82 -6.15 13.86
C ASP A 394 -4.05 -5.38 13.37
N ILE A 395 -5.06 -5.31 14.24
CA ILE A 395 -6.18 -4.38 14.07
C ILE A 395 -5.81 -3.02 14.65
N HIS A 396 -5.90 -1.97 13.84
CA HIS A 396 -5.68 -0.59 14.26
C HIS A 396 -6.98 0.14 14.61
N SER A 397 -6.85 1.08 15.54
CA SER A 397 -7.89 2.02 15.90
C SER A 397 -7.28 3.41 15.85
N LEU A 398 -7.74 4.23 14.92
CA LEU A 398 -7.18 5.55 14.63
C LEU A 398 -8.15 6.63 15.09
N GLU A 399 -7.61 7.77 15.50
CA GLU A 399 -8.39 8.97 15.82
C GLU A 399 -7.67 10.23 15.35
N ILE A 400 -8.46 11.27 15.08
CA ILE A 400 -7.97 12.64 14.86
C ILE A 400 -8.62 13.54 15.90
N PRO A 401 -7.99 13.76 17.07
CA PRO A 401 -8.61 14.54 18.13
C PRO A 401 -8.95 15.97 17.66
N GLY A 402 -10.25 16.28 17.66
CA GLY A 402 -10.76 17.59 17.26
C GLY A 402 -11.13 17.74 15.78
N ILE A 403 -11.02 16.67 14.97
CA ILE A 403 -11.48 16.66 13.58
C ILE A 403 -12.33 15.41 13.35
N ASP A 404 -13.55 15.59 12.87
CA ASP A 404 -14.46 14.49 12.56
C ASP A 404 -14.09 13.86 11.21
N MET A 405 -14.16 12.53 11.15
CA MET A 405 -13.88 11.75 9.96
C MET A 405 -15.18 11.36 9.27
N HIS A 406 -15.40 11.85 8.05
CA HIS A 406 -16.51 11.41 7.22
C HIS A 406 -16.08 10.20 6.39
N VAL A 407 -16.49 9.00 6.79
CA VAL A 407 -16.14 7.76 6.08
C VAL A 407 -17.07 7.60 4.89
N ILE A 408 -16.50 7.59 3.68
CA ILE A 408 -17.26 7.56 2.43
C ILE A 408 -17.18 6.23 1.68
N ALA A 409 -16.14 5.43 1.90
CA ALA A 409 -15.95 4.15 1.21
C ALA A 409 -15.20 3.14 2.07
N HIS A 410 -15.50 1.85 1.85
CA HIS A 410 -14.76 0.71 2.39
C HIS A 410 -14.24 -0.14 1.22
N ASP A 411 -12.98 -0.54 1.26
CA ASP A 411 -12.39 -1.53 0.32
C ASP A 411 -12.70 -1.21 -1.16
N ALA A 412 -12.32 0.00 -1.59
CA ALA A 412 -12.60 0.56 -2.92
C ALA A 412 -14.09 0.56 -3.33
N SER A 413 -15.01 0.56 -2.37
CA SER A 413 -16.46 0.56 -2.61
C SER A 413 -17.11 1.73 -1.88
N LEU A 414 -17.66 2.68 -2.65
CA LEU A 414 -18.44 3.79 -2.12
C LEU A 414 -19.60 3.27 -1.26
N LEU A 415 -19.81 3.88 -0.08
CA LEU A 415 -20.87 3.52 0.86
C LEU A 415 -22.23 4.03 0.38
N VAL A 416 -22.76 3.40 -0.66
CA VAL A 416 -24.08 3.66 -1.21
C VAL A 416 -24.93 2.38 -1.12
N GLY A 417 -26.23 2.53 -0.84
CA GLY A 417 -27.16 1.42 -0.83
C GLY A 417 -27.23 0.72 -2.19
N ALA A 418 -27.68 -0.53 -2.21
CA ALA A 418 -27.73 -1.36 -3.44
C ALA A 418 -28.51 -0.74 -4.61
N SER A 419 -29.45 0.19 -4.36
CA SER A 419 -30.16 0.94 -5.39
C SER A 419 -29.32 2.05 -6.03
N GLY A 420 -28.11 2.31 -5.52
CA GLY A 420 -27.24 3.42 -5.92
C GLY A 420 -27.72 4.78 -5.44
N THR A 421 -28.75 4.88 -4.59
CA THR A 421 -29.41 6.17 -4.25
C THR A 421 -29.35 6.55 -2.77
N ASN A 422 -29.04 5.60 -1.90
CA ASN A 422 -29.06 5.82 -0.45
C ASN A 422 -27.65 6.10 0.03
N ASP A 423 -27.42 7.27 0.61
CA ASP A 423 -26.18 7.60 1.30
C ASP A 423 -26.05 6.73 2.57
N LEU A 424 -25.02 5.87 2.60
CA LEU A 424 -24.66 5.04 3.77
C LEU A 424 -23.36 5.51 4.44
N THR A 425 -22.87 6.69 4.07
CA THR A 425 -21.69 7.29 4.69
C THR A 425 -21.98 7.66 6.15
N TYR A 426 -20.93 7.81 6.95
CA TYR A 426 -21.09 8.09 8.37
C TYR A 426 -19.94 8.93 8.92
N MET A 427 -20.24 9.70 9.97
CA MET A 427 -19.23 10.40 10.75
C MET A 427 -18.65 9.47 11.81
N ALA A 428 -17.34 9.56 12.01
CA ALA A 428 -16.59 8.78 12.96
C ALA A 428 -15.58 9.66 13.70
N HIS A 429 -15.41 9.41 15.00
CA HIS A 429 -14.29 9.96 15.79
C HIS A 429 -13.18 8.91 16.00
N ARG A 430 -13.48 7.66 15.65
CA ARG A 430 -12.57 6.52 15.69
C ARG A 430 -12.77 5.69 14.43
N LEU A 431 -11.68 5.35 13.77
CA LEU A 431 -11.66 4.47 12.62
C LEU A 431 -10.98 3.16 12.99
N ASP A 432 -11.71 2.05 12.89
CA ASP A 432 -11.14 0.71 13.05
C ASP A 432 -10.75 0.13 11.69
N LEU A 433 -9.56 -0.45 11.63
CA LEU A 433 -8.91 -0.90 10.41
C LEU A 433 -8.24 -2.25 10.67
N GLY A 434 -8.76 -3.32 10.06
CA GLY A 434 -8.16 -4.65 10.12
C GLY A 434 -7.11 -4.90 9.03
N PRO A 435 -6.33 -5.99 9.15
CA PRO A 435 -5.48 -6.49 8.08
C PRO A 435 -6.26 -6.69 6.79
N GLY A 436 -5.77 -6.13 5.68
CA GLY A 436 -6.39 -6.25 4.36
C GLY A 436 -7.52 -5.24 4.10
N GLU A 437 -7.88 -4.39 5.06
CA GLU A 437 -8.99 -3.44 4.92
C GLU A 437 -8.51 -2.05 4.46
N GLY A 438 -9.38 -1.37 3.71
CA GLY A 438 -9.22 0.00 3.24
C GLY A 438 -10.41 0.89 3.61
N ARG A 439 -10.15 2.19 3.81
CA ARG A 439 -11.13 3.22 4.14
C ARG A 439 -10.79 4.50 3.40
N ASP A 440 -11.76 5.06 2.70
CA ASP A 440 -11.65 6.44 2.22
C ASP A 440 -12.44 7.36 3.14
N VAL A 441 -11.74 8.39 3.62
CA VAL A 441 -12.24 9.31 4.65
C VAL A 441 -12.05 10.73 4.16
N ILE A 442 -13.09 11.54 4.21
CA ILE A 442 -12.97 12.99 4.01
C ILE A 442 -12.95 13.66 5.38
N VAL A 443 -11.97 14.54 5.57
CA VAL A 443 -11.91 15.45 6.73
C VAL A 443 -11.99 16.88 6.23
N THR A 444 -12.80 17.71 6.88
CA THR A 444 -12.79 19.16 6.64
C THR A 444 -11.86 19.80 7.65
N LEU A 445 -10.84 20.54 7.16
CA LEU A 445 -9.88 21.16 8.04
C LEU A 445 -10.54 22.27 8.88
N PRO A 446 -10.33 22.30 10.20
CA PRO A 446 -10.96 23.26 11.08
C PRO A 446 -10.49 24.70 10.79
N PRO A 447 -11.24 25.72 11.27
CA PRO A 447 -10.79 27.10 11.20
C PRO A 447 -9.41 27.28 11.84
N PHE A 448 -8.58 28.10 11.22
CA PHE A 448 -7.27 28.45 11.75
C PHE A 448 -7.45 29.34 13.00
N ASP A 449 -6.80 28.96 14.09
CA ASP A 449 -6.76 29.67 15.36
C ASP A 449 -5.38 30.35 15.54
N PRO A 450 -5.31 31.68 15.39
CA PRO A 450 -4.07 32.44 15.60
C PRO A 450 -3.49 32.30 17.01
N ALA A 451 -4.29 31.95 18.02
CA ALA A 451 -3.83 31.76 19.40
C ALA A 451 -3.07 30.43 19.59
N ARG A 452 -3.31 29.45 18.70
CA ARG A 452 -2.61 28.15 18.65
C ARG A 452 -1.59 28.09 17.52
N ALA A 453 -1.35 29.20 16.81
CA ALA A 453 -0.46 29.24 15.68
C ALA A 453 0.99 29.07 16.11
N GLU A 454 1.69 28.15 15.46
CA GLU A 454 3.11 27.94 15.61
C GLU A 454 3.81 28.09 14.25
N PRO A 455 5.11 28.44 14.23
CA PRO A 455 5.87 28.45 12.98
C PRO A 455 5.89 27.06 12.35
N ASP A 456 5.69 26.98 11.04
CA ASP A 456 5.99 25.76 10.27
C ASP A 456 7.44 25.31 10.57
N PRO A 457 7.66 24.04 11.00
CA PRO A 457 8.98 23.53 11.36
C PRO A 457 10.05 23.65 10.27
N PHE A 458 9.65 23.76 9.00
CA PHE A 458 10.56 23.87 7.86
C PHE A 458 10.80 25.32 7.41
N ASN A 459 10.26 26.31 8.12
CA ASN A 459 10.42 27.73 7.75
C ASN A 459 11.86 28.22 7.68
N ALA A 460 12.70 27.87 8.66
CA ALA A 460 14.08 28.34 8.71
C ALA A 460 14.88 27.91 7.47
N ARG A 461 14.47 26.79 6.84
CA ARG A 461 15.11 26.21 5.66
C ARG A 461 14.56 26.75 4.35
N THR A 462 13.28 27.14 4.34
CA THR A 462 12.57 27.57 3.13
C THR A 462 12.44 29.08 2.99
N GLY A 463 12.59 29.82 4.09
CA GLY A 463 12.36 31.27 4.13
C GLY A 463 10.90 31.68 3.96
N LYS A 464 9.95 30.74 4.07
CA LYS A 464 8.52 30.94 3.74
C LYS A 464 7.66 31.51 4.87
N ASN A 465 8.16 31.47 6.11
CA ASN A 465 7.55 32.05 7.32
C ASN A 465 6.07 31.67 7.55
N ARG A 466 5.65 30.48 7.11
CA ARG A 466 4.30 29.94 7.27
C ARG A 466 3.95 29.69 8.73
N ARG A 467 2.66 29.69 9.05
CA ARG A 467 2.16 29.29 10.38
C ARG A 467 1.15 28.17 10.25
N ILE A 468 1.14 27.29 11.25
CA ILE A 468 0.27 26.12 11.28
C ILE A 468 -0.51 26.04 12.59
N ASN A 469 -1.66 25.41 12.55
CA ASN A 469 -2.21 24.70 13.70
C ASN A 469 -1.97 23.21 13.51
N ARG A 470 -1.46 22.57 14.55
CA ARG A 470 -1.14 21.14 14.55
C ARG A 470 -2.28 20.31 15.14
N TYR A 471 -2.63 19.25 14.42
CA TYR A 471 -3.51 18.17 14.87
C TYR A 471 -2.78 16.84 14.67
N LEU A 472 -3.18 15.81 15.41
CA LEU A 472 -2.57 14.49 15.32
C LEU A 472 -3.55 13.52 14.68
N LEU A 473 -3.10 12.77 13.67
CA LEU A 473 -3.70 11.49 13.33
C LEU A 473 -2.88 10.43 14.04
N LYS A 474 -3.50 9.67 14.94
CA LYS A 474 -2.76 8.71 15.76
C LYS A 474 -3.53 7.43 16.03
N ALA A 475 -2.80 6.38 16.37
CA ALA A 475 -3.37 5.23 17.04
C ALA A 475 -3.98 5.65 18.39
N ARG A 476 -5.16 5.09 18.69
CA ARG A 476 -5.81 5.22 19.99
C ARG A 476 -5.23 4.27 21.04
N ASN A 477 -4.58 3.20 20.59
CA ASN A 477 -3.86 2.30 21.48
C ASN A 477 -2.51 2.92 21.84
N ASN A 478 -2.30 3.20 23.13
CA ASN A 478 -1.08 3.81 23.64
C ASN A 478 0.18 2.97 23.39
N ASP A 479 0.06 1.65 23.32
CA ASP A 479 1.21 0.76 23.08
C ASP A 479 1.80 0.96 21.68
N ARG A 480 1.02 1.54 20.76
CA ARG A 480 1.43 1.84 19.38
C ARG A 480 2.00 3.24 19.20
N LEU A 481 2.14 3.98 20.30
CA LEU A 481 2.60 5.37 20.34
C LEU A 481 4.05 5.48 20.82
N SER A 482 4.83 4.41 20.67
CA SER A 482 6.24 4.33 21.06
C SER A 482 7.07 3.60 20.02
N ASN A 483 8.36 3.90 19.98
CA ASN A 483 9.34 3.17 19.19
C ASN A 483 10.19 2.28 20.09
N ALA A 484 10.56 1.09 19.60
CA ALA A 484 11.52 0.24 20.29
C ALA A 484 12.86 0.98 20.51
N GLY A 485 13.42 0.86 21.72
CA GLY A 485 14.76 1.35 22.03
C GLY A 485 14.92 2.86 22.19
N THR A 486 13.87 3.68 22.04
CA THR A 486 13.96 5.14 22.23
C THR A 486 13.52 5.59 23.63
N THR A 487 14.28 6.49 24.24
CA THR A 487 13.86 7.25 25.43
C THR A 487 13.02 8.47 25.05
N TRP A 488 12.04 8.80 25.89
CA TRP A 488 11.19 10.00 25.70
C TRP A 488 12.05 11.27 25.74
N GLY A 489 11.93 12.11 24.71
CA GLY A 489 12.61 13.42 24.64
C GLY A 489 13.82 13.51 23.70
N ASP A 490 14.27 12.43 23.08
CA ASP A 490 15.43 12.43 22.15
C ASP A 490 15.04 12.61 20.67
N GLY A 491 13.91 13.29 20.41
CA GLY A 491 13.38 13.51 19.06
C GLY A 491 14.02 14.70 18.33
N PRO A 492 14.03 14.69 16.99
CA PRO A 492 14.51 15.80 16.17
C PRO A 492 13.66 17.05 16.38
N SER A 493 14.26 18.23 16.14
CA SER A 493 13.65 19.51 16.55
C SER A 493 12.36 19.83 15.80
N TYR A 494 12.18 19.29 14.58
CA TYR A 494 10.96 19.46 13.79
C TYR A 494 9.72 18.80 14.42
N ALA A 495 9.91 17.84 15.32
CA ALA A 495 8.85 17.12 16.03
C ALA A 495 8.71 17.55 17.51
N ALA A 496 9.41 18.61 17.93
CA ALA A 496 9.59 18.97 19.35
C ALA A 496 8.28 19.29 20.11
N ALA A 497 7.22 19.77 19.44
CA ALA A 497 5.93 20.03 20.09
C ALA A 497 5.16 18.75 20.46
N ALA A 498 5.50 17.63 19.81
CA ALA A 498 4.96 16.30 20.04
C ALA A 498 6.08 15.29 20.39
N ALA A 499 7.14 15.75 21.09
CA ALA A 499 8.32 15.00 21.54
C ALA A 499 8.05 13.78 22.47
N ASN A 500 6.77 13.45 22.62
CA ASN A 500 6.18 12.50 23.52
C ASN A 500 5.48 11.36 22.77
N PHE A 501 5.68 11.23 21.46
CA PHE A 501 5.12 10.13 20.70
C PHE A 501 6.20 9.42 19.89
N GLY A 502 5.94 8.16 19.59
CA GLY A 502 6.59 7.35 18.58
C GLY A 502 5.54 6.54 17.82
N GLY A 503 5.98 5.61 16.98
CA GLY A 503 5.10 4.64 16.32
C GLY A 503 4.06 5.28 15.39
N MET A 504 2.80 4.84 15.51
CA MET A 504 1.72 5.11 14.58
C MET A 504 1.04 6.46 14.84
N VAL A 505 1.79 7.52 14.54
CA VAL A 505 1.36 8.91 14.62
C VAL A 505 1.81 9.64 13.37
N THR A 506 0.98 10.53 12.86
CA THR A 506 1.38 11.60 11.95
C THR A 506 0.65 12.89 12.31
N GLU A 507 0.99 13.97 11.63
CA GLU A 507 0.44 15.29 11.88
C GLU A 507 -0.43 15.77 10.72
N ILE A 508 -1.43 16.57 11.07
CA ILE A 508 -2.23 17.38 10.14
C ILE A 508 -1.90 18.83 10.44
N TRP A 509 -1.32 19.52 9.46
CA TRP A 509 -0.97 20.93 9.55
C TRP A 509 -2.00 21.76 8.81
N VAL A 510 -2.72 22.58 9.57
CA VAL A 510 -3.71 23.51 9.03
C VAL A 510 -3.09 24.90 8.91
N TYR A 511 -3.00 25.41 7.69
CA TYR A 511 -2.52 26.74 7.37
C TYR A 511 -3.69 27.72 7.30
N GLU A 512 -3.42 29.01 7.54
CA GLU A 512 -4.42 30.06 7.41
C GLU A 512 -4.78 30.32 5.94
N ALA A 513 -6.06 30.60 5.65
CA ALA A 513 -6.49 30.81 4.25
C ALA A 513 -5.99 32.13 3.66
N ALA A 514 -5.84 33.15 4.49
CA ALA A 514 -5.38 34.47 4.10
C ALA A 514 -4.18 34.88 4.95
N PRO A 515 -2.96 34.47 4.57
CA PRO A 515 -1.77 34.77 5.35
C PRO A 515 -1.49 36.28 5.45
N PRO A 516 -0.94 36.78 6.57
CA PRO A 516 -0.51 38.17 6.70
C PRO A 516 0.43 38.58 5.57
N ALA A 517 0.46 39.88 5.28
CA ALA A 517 1.35 40.43 4.28
C ALA A 517 2.82 40.00 4.53
N GLY A 518 3.43 39.37 3.53
CA GLY A 518 4.81 38.87 3.62
C GLY A 518 4.97 37.44 4.15
N VAL A 519 3.86 36.74 4.43
CA VAL A 519 3.85 35.30 4.71
C VAL A 519 3.33 34.55 3.48
N ASP A 520 4.03 33.51 3.07
CA ASP A 520 3.62 32.71 1.92
C ASP A 520 2.50 31.74 2.32
N GLY A 521 1.52 31.54 1.43
CA GLY A 521 0.48 30.53 1.62
C GLY A 521 0.97 29.10 1.35
N LEU A 522 0.11 28.12 1.66
CA LEU A 522 0.28 26.75 1.20
C LEU A 522 -0.23 26.65 -0.26
N PRO A 523 0.61 26.23 -1.22
CA PRO A 523 0.19 26.11 -2.60
C PRO A 523 -0.80 24.94 -2.80
N PRO A 524 -1.55 24.92 -3.91
CA PRO A 524 -2.41 23.79 -4.28
C PRO A 524 -1.60 22.51 -4.46
N GLN A 525 -2.17 21.37 -4.04
CA GLN A 525 -1.57 20.06 -4.26
C GLN A 525 -1.81 19.58 -5.70
N THR A 526 -0.77 19.07 -6.34
CA THR A 526 -0.71 18.57 -7.71
C THR A 526 -0.61 17.05 -7.79
N THR A 527 0.10 16.39 -6.85
CA THR A 527 0.22 14.92 -6.78
C THR A 527 -0.15 14.37 -5.40
N ILE A 528 -0.41 13.07 -5.32
CA ILE A 528 -0.78 12.40 -4.05
C ILE A 528 0.42 12.44 -3.10
N ASN A 529 0.16 12.69 -1.81
CA ASN A 529 1.18 12.86 -0.78
C ASN A 529 2.18 14.01 -1.02
N GLU A 530 1.93 14.89 -1.99
CA GLU A 530 2.78 16.06 -2.18
C GLU A 530 2.78 16.94 -0.93
N ASN A 531 3.97 17.23 -0.43
CA ASN A 531 4.20 18.08 0.72
C ASN A 531 4.99 19.34 0.36
N PHE A 532 4.75 20.40 1.11
CA PHE A 532 5.44 21.68 0.99
C PHE A 532 6.13 22.05 2.31
N PRO A 533 7.45 22.19 2.35
CA PRO A 533 8.36 22.01 1.21
C PRO A 533 8.55 20.55 0.83
N THR A 534 8.85 20.32 -0.43
CA THR A 534 9.59 19.15 -0.85
C THR A 534 11.06 19.38 -0.47
N LEU A 535 11.68 18.43 0.23
CA LEU A 535 13.09 18.53 0.62
C LEU A 535 13.97 18.02 -0.53
N VAL A 536 15.04 18.74 -0.84
CA VAL A 536 15.98 18.34 -1.90
C VAL A 536 17.25 17.82 -1.23
N LEU A 537 17.68 16.61 -1.62
CA LEU A 537 18.97 16.06 -1.19
C LEU A 537 20.11 16.91 -1.79
N PRO A 538 21.19 17.22 -1.04
CA PRO A 538 22.25 18.06 -1.58
C PRO A 538 23.03 17.34 -2.71
N ALA A 539 23.51 18.10 -3.69
CA ALA A 539 24.26 17.58 -4.84
C ALA A 539 25.60 16.89 -4.50
N ASN A 540 26.07 16.99 -3.24
CA ASN A 540 27.30 16.35 -2.77
C ASN A 540 27.04 15.01 -2.05
N HIS A 541 25.78 14.56 -1.97
CA HIS A 541 25.33 13.31 -1.32
C HIS A 541 25.02 12.21 -2.32
N ILE A 542 25.89 12.14 -3.32
CA ILE A 542 25.82 11.36 -4.54
C ILE A 542 27.06 10.49 -4.59
#